data_AF-A0A2E0XCR6-F1
#
_entry.id   AF-A0A2E0XCR6-F1
#
_cell.length_a   1.000
_cell.length_b   1.000
_cell.length_c   1.000
_cell.angle_alpha   90.00
_cell.angle_beta   90.00
_cell.angle_gamma   90.00
#
_symmetry.space_group_name_H-M   'P 1'
#
loop_
_entity.id
_entity.type
_entity.pdbx_description
1 polymer ?
#
loop_
_entity_poly.entity_id
_entity_poly.type
_entity_poly.pdbx_seq_one_letter_code
_entity_poly.pdbx_strand_id
1 'polypeptide(L)'
;MTVIGAIKKRQLGMAKLMPFSIDNDMYAPFTTVDNYYTGKFMRNAWINARAKDIAHVDQARKEMKTLFFRKFGTIEYHGFGANKDAMTEIDKMVLTIQLVAGCAAAISLLVGGIGTMNIMLVSVTERTKEIGLRKAIGAKNNDIRFQFLIEAIVI
;
A
#
# COMPACT_ATOMS: atom_id res chain seq x y z
N MET A 1 15.64 -31.09 22.68
CA MET A 1 15.94 -29.96 21.77
C MET A 1 16.36 -28.77 22.61
N THR A 2 17.51 -28.16 22.31
CA THR A 2 17.99 -26.96 23.01
C THR A 2 17.64 -25.73 22.18
N VAL A 3 17.11 -24.68 22.81
CA VAL A 3 16.78 -23.41 22.15
C VAL A 3 18.07 -22.61 21.95
N ILE A 4 18.39 -22.27 20.71
CA ILE A 4 19.63 -21.55 20.33
C ILE A 4 19.41 -20.08 19.98
N GLY A 5 18.16 -19.63 19.84
CA GLY A 5 17.85 -18.25 19.49
C GLY A 5 16.36 -18.00 19.25
N ALA A 6 16.00 -16.73 19.14
CA ALA A 6 14.64 -16.27 18.85
C ALA A 6 14.63 -15.35 17.63
N ILE A 7 13.61 -15.49 16.78
CA ILE A 7 13.42 -14.65 15.59
C ILE A 7 12.54 -13.45 15.96
N LYS A 8 12.77 -12.30 15.32
CA LYS A 8 11.93 -11.11 15.48
C LYS A 8 10.49 -11.41 15.06
N LYS A 9 9.54 -11.03 15.90
CA LYS A 9 8.09 -11.14 15.63
C LYS A 9 7.72 -10.54 14.28
N ARG A 10 6.92 -11.27 13.50
CA ARG A 10 6.52 -10.91 12.13
C ARG A 10 5.11 -10.32 12.04
N GLN A 11 4.26 -10.52 13.04
CA GLN A 11 2.88 -10.07 13.01
C GLN A 11 2.81 -8.53 13.17
N LEU A 12 2.65 -7.80 12.05
CA LEU A 12 2.44 -6.34 12.02
C LEU A 12 1.03 -5.97 11.53
N GLY A 13 0.48 -4.90 12.08
CA GLY A 13 -0.78 -4.29 11.61
C GLY A 13 -1.98 -5.25 11.68
N MET A 14 -2.80 -5.25 10.63
CA MET A 14 -4.04 -6.04 10.51
C MET A 14 -3.84 -7.55 10.63
N ALA A 15 -2.61 -8.06 10.49
CA ALA A 15 -2.29 -9.48 10.69
C ALA A 15 -2.49 -9.95 12.14
N LYS A 16 -2.53 -9.03 13.13
CA LYS A 16 -2.88 -9.35 14.54
C LYS A 16 -4.33 -9.74 14.74
N LEU A 17 -5.23 -9.40 13.82
CA LEU A 17 -6.66 -9.68 13.93
C LEU A 17 -7.01 -11.10 13.44
N MET A 18 -6.06 -11.80 12.80
CA MET A 18 -6.25 -13.18 12.36
C MET A 18 -6.13 -14.16 13.54
N PRO A 19 -6.96 -15.23 13.60
CA PRO A 19 -7.00 -16.18 14.71
C PRO A 19 -5.77 -17.11 14.82
N PHE A 20 -4.79 -16.99 13.91
CA PHE A 20 -3.57 -17.77 13.91
C PHE A 20 -2.36 -16.85 14.14
N SER A 21 -1.53 -17.16 15.13
CA SER A 21 -0.28 -16.42 15.38
C SER A 21 0.89 -17.12 14.68
N ILE A 22 1.55 -16.39 13.80
CA ILE A 22 2.80 -16.81 13.13
C ILE A 22 4.05 -16.64 14.02
N ASP A 23 3.86 -16.16 15.25
CA ASP A 23 4.95 -15.91 16.19
C ASP A 23 5.18 -17.10 17.16
N ASN A 24 4.32 -18.13 17.13
CA ASN A 24 4.45 -19.35 17.93
C ASN A 24 5.08 -20.53 17.17
N ASP A 25 5.75 -20.26 16.05
CA ASP A 25 6.43 -21.29 15.25
C ASP A 25 7.86 -21.56 15.75
N MET A 26 8.22 -22.84 15.83
CA MET A 26 9.59 -23.27 16.13
C MET A 26 10.30 -23.72 14.86
N TYR A 27 11.52 -23.20 14.65
CA TYR A 27 12.36 -23.57 13.51
C TYR A 27 13.47 -24.51 13.96
N ALA A 28 13.64 -25.61 13.25
CA ALA A 28 14.72 -26.56 13.47
C ALA A 28 15.29 -27.04 12.12
N PRO A 29 16.57 -27.46 12.06
CA PRO A 29 17.15 -27.98 10.82
C PRO A 29 16.36 -29.18 10.31
N PHE A 30 16.04 -29.17 9.01
CA PHE A 30 15.25 -30.23 8.37
C PHE A 30 15.82 -31.63 8.64
N THR A 31 17.14 -31.79 8.51
CA THR A 31 17.83 -33.08 8.74
C THR A 31 17.69 -33.59 10.18
N THR A 32 17.63 -32.69 11.16
CA THR A 32 17.47 -33.07 12.58
C THR A 32 16.04 -33.52 12.85
N VAL A 33 15.05 -32.83 12.28
CA VAL A 33 13.64 -33.18 12.46
C VAL A 33 13.30 -34.49 11.76
N ASP A 34 13.75 -34.69 10.53
CA ASP A 34 13.45 -35.90 9.74
C ASP A 34 14.00 -37.17 10.40
N ASN A 35 15.25 -37.12 10.88
CA ASN A 35 15.90 -38.25 11.56
C ASN A 35 15.27 -38.58 12.93
N TYR A 36 14.80 -37.57 13.66
CA TYR A 36 14.37 -37.74 15.06
C TYR A 36 12.85 -37.97 15.22
N TYR A 37 12.03 -37.38 14.35
CA TYR A 37 10.56 -37.37 14.54
C TYR A 37 9.79 -38.25 13.56
N THR A 38 10.23 -38.36 12.30
CA THR A 38 9.45 -39.10 11.29
C THR A 38 9.95 -40.52 11.09
N GLY A 39 11.23 -40.82 11.34
CA GLY A 39 11.82 -42.17 11.18
C GLY A 39 11.71 -42.76 9.76
N LYS A 40 11.11 -42.01 8.85
CA LYS A 40 10.84 -42.22 7.43
C LYS A 40 10.90 -40.83 6.80
N PHE A 41 11.47 -40.73 5.60
CA PHE A 41 11.52 -39.48 4.85
C PHE A 41 10.16 -38.78 4.85
N MET A 42 10.12 -37.51 5.29
CA MET A 42 8.95 -36.64 5.15
C MET A 42 8.47 -36.65 3.70
N ARG A 43 7.31 -37.27 3.45
CA ARG A 43 6.74 -37.41 2.10
C ARG A 43 6.14 -36.10 1.56
N ASN A 44 5.80 -35.17 2.46
CA ASN A 44 5.18 -33.90 2.11
C ASN A 44 6.04 -32.76 2.64
N ALA A 45 6.73 -32.04 1.75
CA ALA A 45 7.56 -30.89 2.09
C ALA A 45 7.30 -29.73 1.12
N TRP A 46 7.24 -28.51 1.66
CA TRP A 46 7.16 -27.29 0.88
C TRP A 46 8.57 -26.78 0.59
N ILE A 47 8.92 -26.65 -0.68
CA ILE A 47 10.20 -26.08 -1.09
C ILE A 47 9.98 -24.63 -1.48
N ASN A 48 10.61 -23.72 -0.75
CA ASN A 48 10.60 -22.30 -1.07
C ASN A 48 11.84 -21.96 -1.91
N ALA A 49 11.61 -21.43 -3.11
CA ALA A 49 12.66 -20.90 -3.97
C ALA A 49 12.47 -19.40 -4.16
N ARG A 50 13.58 -18.64 -4.16
CA ARG A 50 13.57 -17.20 -4.39
C ARG A 50 14.26 -16.91 -5.71
N ALA A 51 13.54 -16.29 -6.64
CA ALA A 51 14.16 -15.74 -7.85
C ALA A 51 15.05 -14.55 -7.49
N LYS A 52 16.13 -14.33 -8.26
CA LYS A 52 17.04 -13.18 -8.07
C LYS A 52 16.35 -11.84 -8.33
N ASP A 53 15.34 -11.84 -9.21
CA ASP A 53 14.59 -10.67 -9.63
C ASP A 53 13.11 -11.02 -9.83
N ILE A 54 12.21 -10.07 -9.54
CA ILE A 54 10.76 -10.13 -9.70
C ILE A 54 10.38 -10.33 -11.17
N ALA A 55 11.12 -9.71 -12.09
CA ALA A 55 10.88 -9.82 -13.54
C ALA A 55 10.98 -11.28 -14.04
N HIS A 56 11.86 -12.07 -13.42
CA HIS A 56 12.15 -13.44 -13.83
C HIS A 56 11.37 -14.49 -13.05
N VAL A 57 10.46 -14.11 -12.15
CA VAL A 57 9.69 -15.05 -11.32
C VAL A 57 8.86 -16.01 -12.16
N ASP A 58 8.22 -15.53 -13.23
CA ASP A 58 7.37 -16.37 -14.08
C ASP A 58 8.19 -17.34 -14.92
N GLN A 59 9.34 -16.87 -15.44
CA GLN A 59 10.29 -17.71 -16.15
C GLN A 59 10.88 -18.78 -15.23
N ALA A 60 11.35 -18.39 -14.03
CA ALA A 60 11.88 -19.31 -13.03
C ALA A 60 10.83 -20.33 -12.59
N ARG A 61 9.56 -19.93 -12.46
CA ARG A 61 8.44 -20.85 -12.17
C ARG A 61 8.28 -21.88 -13.29
N LYS A 62 8.36 -21.46 -14.55
CA LYS A 62 8.25 -22.35 -15.72
C LYS A 62 9.42 -23.34 -15.78
N GLU A 63 10.65 -22.85 -15.61
CA GLU A 63 11.86 -23.68 -15.59
C GLU A 63 11.85 -24.68 -14.43
N MET A 64 11.45 -24.25 -13.22
CA MET A 64 11.28 -25.14 -12.08
C MET A 64 10.24 -26.22 -12.37
N LYS A 65 9.09 -25.88 -12.94
CA LYS A 65 8.08 -26.87 -13.35
C LYS A 65 8.68 -27.92 -14.30
N THR A 66 9.42 -27.48 -15.33
CA THR A 66 10.05 -28.40 -16.30
C THR A 66 11.12 -29.29 -15.66
N LEU A 67 11.97 -28.74 -14.81
CA LEU A 67 13.02 -29.49 -14.11
C LEU A 67 12.43 -30.53 -13.15
N PHE A 68 11.41 -30.15 -12.37
CA PHE A 68 10.72 -31.07 -11.47
C PHE A 68 9.99 -32.16 -12.24
N PHE A 69 9.32 -31.81 -13.35
CA PHE A 69 8.65 -32.81 -14.20
C PHE A 69 9.64 -33.83 -14.76
N ARG A 70 10.79 -33.38 -15.28
CA ARG A 70 11.83 -34.27 -15.80
C ARG A 70 12.40 -35.21 -14.73
N LYS A 71 12.54 -34.74 -13.49
CA LYS A 71 13.16 -35.51 -12.40
C LYS A 71 12.20 -36.47 -11.70
N PHE A 72 10.93 -36.09 -11.55
CA PHE A 72 9.96 -36.82 -10.72
C PHE A 72 8.78 -37.43 -11.51
N GLY A 73 8.68 -37.16 -12.82
CA GLY A 73 7.75 -37.83 -13.74
C GLY A 73 6.25 -37.54 -13.55
N THR A 74 5.84 -36.89 -12.45
CA THR A 74 4.45 -36.56 -12.13
C THR A 74 4.33 -35.13 -11.59
N ILE A 75 3.27 -34.42 -12.01
CA ILE A 75 2.94 -33.04 -11.58
C ILE A 75 1.70 -33.00 -10.69
N GLU A 76 0.98 -34.12 -10.58
CA GLU A 76 -0.35 -34.21 -9.97
C GLU A 76 -0.37 -33.89 -8.47
N TYR A 77 0.77 -34.01 -7.80
CA TYR A 77 0.91 -33.74 -6.37
C TYR A 77 1.75 -32.50 -6.04
N HIS A 78 2.21 -31.74 -7.05
CA HIS A 78 3.10 -30.60 -6.84
C HIS A 78 2.37 -29.27 -7.09
N GLY A 79 1.89 -28.65 -6.01
CA GLY A 79 1.35 -27.29 -6.05
C GLY A 79 2.47 -26.27 -6.25
N PHE A 80 2.58 -25.70 -7.45
CA PHE A 80 3.49 -24.58 -7.72
C PHE A 80 2.78 -23.25 -7.47
N GLY A 81 2.94 -22.68 -6.28
CA GLY A 81 2.51 -21.32 -5.95
C GLY A 81 3.60 -20.29 -6.25
N ALA A 82 3.20 -19.09 -6.68
CA ALA A 82 4.09 -17.93 -6.73
C ALA A 82 3.49 -16.82 -5.86
N ASN A 83 4.28 -16.29 -4.93
CA ASN A 83 3.85 -15.16 -4.08
C ASN A 83 3.67 -13.86 -4.87
N LYS A 84 4.08 -13.82 -6.15
CA LYS A 84 3.88 -12.68 -7.06
C LYS A 84 2.40 -12.39 -7.31
N ASP A 85 1.57 -13.43 -7.43
CA ASP A 85 0.13 -13.29 -7.71
C ASP A 85 -0.56 -12.59 -6.53
N ALA A 86 -0.30 -13.06 -5.30
CA ALA A 86 -0.80 -12.43 -4.07
C ALA A 86 -0.28 -10.99 -3.89
N MET A 87 0.98 -10.72 -4.24
CA MET A 87 1.53 -9.36 -4.17
C MET A 87 0.85 -8.41 -5.16
N THR A 88 0.59 -8.89 -6.38
CA THR A 88 -0.05 -8.09 -7.44
C THR A 88 -1.50 -7.75 -7.06
N GLU A 89 -2.21 -8.65 -6.38
CA GLU A 89 -3.55 -8.36 -5.86
C GLU A 89 -3.52 -7.32 -4.73
N ILE A 90 -2.55 -7.39 -3.83
CA ILE A 90 -2.35 -6.39 -2.78
C ILE A 90 -2.07 -5.02 -3.41
N ASP A 91 -1.18 -4.95 -4.40
CA ASP A 91 -0.85 -3.69 -5.09
C ASP A 91 -2.09 -3.06 -5.75
N LYS A 92 -2.93 -3.87 -6.39
CA LYS A 92 -4.22 -3.42 -6.97
C LYS A 92 -5.18 -2.90 -5.91
N MET A 93 -5.25 -3.57 -4.76
CA MET A 93 -6.10 -3.15 -3.64
C MET A 93 -5.63 -1.80 -3.08
N VAL A 94 -4.31 -1.64 -2.87
CA VAL A 94 -3.72 -0.38 -2.41
C VAL A 94 -3.99 0.75 -3.40
N LEU A 95 -3.79 0.51 -4.70
CA LEU A 95 -4.07 1.49 -5.74
C LEU A 95 -5.54 1.93 -5.74
N THR A 96 -6.48 0.98 -5.59
CA THR A 96 -7.91 1.28 -5.50
C THR A 96 -8.23 2.16 -4.30
N ILE A 97 -7.67 1.84 -3.12
CA ILE A 97 -7.85 2.64 -1.91
C ILE A 97 -7.28 4.05 -2.10
N GLN A 98 -6.08 4.17 -2.68
CA GLN A 98 -5.46 5.47 -2.96
C GLN A 98 -6.30 6.31 -3.92
N LEU A 99 -6.86 5.69 -4.96
CA LEU A 99 -7.70 6.38 -5.94
C LEU A 99 -8.99 6.89 -5.27
N VAL A 100 -9.68 6.05 -4.50
CA VAL A 100 -10.88 6.44 -3.78
C VAL A 100 -10.59 7.56 -2.79
N ALA A 101 -9.53 7.42 -1.99
CA ALA A 101 -9.11 8.45 -1.04
C ALA A 101 -8.71 9.76 -1.74
N GLY A 102 -8.00 9.68 -2.85
CA GLY A 102 -7.60 10.82 -3.67
C GLY A 102 -8.79 11.54 -4.29
N CYS A 103 -9.74 10.80 -4.84
CA CYS A 103 -10.99 11.36 -5.37
C CYS A 103 -11.82 12.03 -4.26
N ALA A 104 -11.95 11.39 -3.10
CA ALA A 104 -12.64 11.95 -1.95
C ALA A 104 -11.97 13.26 -1.49
N ALA A 105 -10.64 13.26 -1.35
CA ALA A 105 -9.87 14.46 -1.00
C ALA A 105 -10.04 15.59 -2.03
N ALA A 106 -10.02 15.27 -3.32
CA ALA A 106 -10.23 16.25 -4.39
C ALA A 106 -11.63 16.87 -4.32
N ILE A 107 -12.67 16.05 -4.11
CA ILE A 107 -14.05 16.54 -3.93
C ILE A 107 -14.16 17.42 -2.68
N SER A 108 -13.58 16.99 -1.55
CA SER A 108 -13.56 17.78 -0.32
C SER A 108 -12.87 19.12 -0.51
N LEU A 109 -11.76 19.16 -1.25
CA LEU A 109 -11.05 20.40 -1.56
C LEU A 109 -11.89 21.33 -2.44
N LEU A 110 -12.58 20.80 -3.45
CA LEU A 110 -13.48 21.57 -4.31
C LEU A 110 -14.64 22.17 -3.52
N VAL A 111 -15.31 21.36 -2.69
CA VAL A 111 -16.43 21.83 -1.86
C VAL A 111 -15.96 22.88 -0.86
N GLY A 112 -14.79 22.68 -0.24
CA GLY A 112 -14.16 23.67 0.64
C GLY A 112 -13.84 24.97 -0.09
N GLY A 113 -13.27 24.90 -1.30
CA GLY A 113 -12.95 26.07 -2.12
C GLY A 113 -14.19 26.85 -2.59
N ILE A 114 -15.29 26.16 -2.89
CA ILE A 114 -16.58 26.83 -3.18
C ILE A 114 -17.09 27.57 -1.94
N GLY A 115 -16.95 26.96 -0.76
CA GLY A 115 -17.32 27.58 0.51
C GLY A 115 -16.51 28.85 0.82
N THR A 116 -15.19 28.79 0.67
CA THR A 116 -14.33 29.98 0.87
C THR A 116 -14.63 31.06 -0.16
N MET A 117 -14.89 30.71 -1.42
CA MET A 117 -15.32 31.64 -2.46
C MET A 117 -16.63 32.36 -2.10
N ASN A 118 -17.61 31.66 -1.54
CA ASN A 118 -18.88 32.26 -1.12
C ASN A 118 -18.70 33.27 0.01
N ILE A 119 -17.90 32.95 1.03
CA ILE A 119 -17.60 33.87 2.13
C ILE A 119 -16.87 35.11 1.59
N MET A 120 -15.89 34.89 0.71
CA MET A 120 -15.16 35.98 0.05
C MET A 120 -16.12 36.89 -0.71
N LEU A 121 -17.02 36.34 -1.54
CA LEU A 121 -17.99 37.10 -2.31
C LEU A 121 -18.88 37.98 -1.40
N VAL A 122 -19.45 37.41 -0.33
CA VAL A 122 -20.28 38.15 0.62
C VAL A 122 -19.47 39.29 1.26
N SER A 123 -18.26 39.02 1.75
CA SER A 123 -17.39 40.03 2.37
C SER A 123 -17.03 41.17 1.40
N VAL A 124 -16.74 40.84 0.14
CA VAL A 124 -16.45 41.85 -0.89
C VAL A 124 -17.70 42.69 -1.17
N THR A 125 -18.88 42.05 -1.25
CA THR A 125 -20.14 42.77 -1.49
C THR A 125 -20.48 43.74 -0.35
N GLU A 126 -20.23 43.37 0.91
CA GLU A 126 -20.43 44.25 2.07
C GLU A 126 -19.52 45.50 2.01
N ARG A 127 -18.26 45.34 1.60
CA ARG A 127 -17.27 46.44 1.50
C ARG A 127 -17.25 47.15 0.14
N THR A 128 -18.21 46.88 -0.76
CA THR A 128 -18.23 47.46 -2.13
C THR A 128 -18.17 48.99 -2.14
N LYS A 129 -18.86 49.64 -1.19
CA LYS A 129 -18.86 51.11 -1.06
C LYS A 129 -17.47 51.67 -0.73
N GLU A 130 -16.72 50.99 0.14
CA GLU A 130 -15.37 51.40 0.52
C GLU A 130 -14.38 51.25 -0.64
N ILE A 131 -14.50 50.17 -1.42
CA ILE A 131 -13.69 49.94 -2.63
C ILE A 131 -13.96 51.02 -3.67
N GLY A 132 -15.23 51.39 -3.85
CA GLY A 132 -15.64 52.46 -4.76
C GLY A 132 -15.01 53.80 -4.38
N LEU A 133 -14.99 54.12 -3.09
CA LEU A 133 -14.34 55.33 -2.58
C LEU A 133 -12.82 55.31 -2.80
N ARG A 134 -12.15 54.18 -2.53
CA ARG A 134 -10.70 54.00 -2.78
C ARG A 134 -10.34 54.16 -4.27
N LYS A 135 -11.17 53.64 -5.16
CA LYS A 135 -10.98 53.81 -6.61
C LYS A 135 -11.17 55.26 -7.05
N ALA A 136 -12.16 55.98 -6.48
CA ALA A 136 -12.39 57.38 -6.80
C ALA A 136 -11.21 58.30 -6.40
N ILE A 137 -10.47 57.95 -5.35
CA ILE A 137 -9.24 58.65 -4.93
C ILE A 137 -7.96 58.16 -5.64
N GLY A 138 -8.08 57.27 -6.64
CA GLY A 138 -6.97 56.88 -7.51
C GLY A 138 -6.34 55.50 -7.26
N ALA A 139 -6.92 54.64 -6.41
CA ALA A 139 -6.43 53.27 -6.23
C ALA A 139 -6.54 52.47 -7.55
N LYS A 140 -5.47 51.77 -7.93
CA LYS A 140 -5.45 50.97 -9.16
C LYS A 140 -6.22 49.67 -8.95
N ASN A 141 -6.76 49.11 -10.04
CA ASN A 141 -7.42 47.81 -10.01
C ASN A 141 -6.50 46.69 -9.48
N ASN A 142 -5.18 46.82 -9.67
CA ASN A 142 -4.22 45.85 -9.16
C ASN A 142 -4.11 45.90 -7.63
N ASP A 143 -4.17 47.08 -7.02
CA ASP A 143 -4.06 47.24 -5.56
C ASP A 143 -5.24 46.55 -4.87
N ILE A 144 -6.44 46.69 -5.44
CA ILE A 144 -7.66 46.03 -4.95
C ILE A 144 -7.59 44.51 -5.14
N ARG A 145 -7.05 44.03 -6.27
CA ARG A 145 -6.85 42.58 -6.50
C ARG A 145 -5.86 41.98 -5.52
N PHE A 146 -4.73 42.65 -5.28
CA PHE A 146 -3.74 42.21 -4.31
C PHE A 146 -4.27 42.19 -2.88
N GLN A 147 -5.08 43.18 -2.51
CA GLN A 147 -5.75 43.19 -1.20
C GLN A 147 -6.63 41.94 -1.02
N PHE A 148 -7.47 41.61 -2.01
CA PHE A 148 -8.31 40.40 -1.94
C PHE A 148 -7.50 39.11 -1.97
N LEU A 149 -6.42 39.06 -2.74
CA LEU A 149 -5.54 37.89 -2.78
C LEU A 149 -4.90 37.63 -1.42
N ILE A 150 -4.40 38.69 -0.75
CA ILE A 150 -3.82 38.58 0.59
C ILE A 150 -4.89 38.21 1.62
N GLU A 151 -6.05 38.86 1.57
CA GLU A 151 -7.17 38.54 2.48
C GLU A 151 -7.62 37.07 2.32
N ALA A 152 -7.68 36.55 1.09
CA ALA A 152 -8.01 35.14 0.83
C ALA A 152 -6.93 34.13 1.27
N ILE A 153 -5.67 34.55 1.45
CA ILE A 153 -4.57 33.69 1.94
C ILE A 153 -4.49 33.72 3.47
N VAL A 154 -4.81 34.86 4.08
CA VAL A 154 -4.72 35.08 5.53
C VAL A 154 -5.95 34.51 6.27
N ILE A 155 -7.11 34.50 5.62
CA ILE A 155 -8.32 33.81 6.11
C ILE A 155 -8.12 32.30 6.02
#